data_AF-B0C9M6-F1
#
_entry.id   AF-B0C9M6-F1
#
_cell.length_a   1.000
_cell.length_b   1.000
_cell.length_c   1.000
_cell.angle_alpha   90.00
_cell.angle_beta   90.00
_cell.angle_gamma   90.00
#
_symmetry.space_group_name_H-M   'P 1'
#
loop_
_entity.id
_entity.type
_entity.pdbx_description
1 polymer ?
#
loop_
_entity_poly.entity_id
_entity_poly.type
_entity_poly.pdbx_seq_one_letter_code
_entity_poly.pdbx_strand_id
1 'polypeptide(L)'
;MKDILKYLIVCSLFLLVIFVPARMSYAAEVHEYSMWLQQGESFTLEQYLSENETMAAGCSEDCFDIDLFLYDAMTKKTVHQDTKTNTNPKITAPYDSDFIVNLLLSNCPASKGCKVWIDLVDE
;
A
#
# COMPACT_ATOMS: atom_id res chain seq x y z
N MET A 1 -46.61 70.58 0.12
CA MET A 1 -45.99 69.40 0.76
C MET A 1 -44.66 69.18 0.05
N LYS A 2 -43.59 69.82 0.51
CA LYS A 2 -42.60 69.30 1.48
C LYS A 2 -41.68 68.22 0.88
N ASP A 3 -40.42 68.62 0.72
CA ASP A 3 -39.17 67.83 0.86
C ASP A 3 -38.86 66.84 -0.30
N ILE A 4 -37.94 67.12 -1.23
CA ILE A 4 -36.46 67.08 -1.12
C ILE A 4 -35.97 65.93 -0.23
N LEU A 5 -35.12 65.04 -0.77
CA LEU A 5 -33.79 64.65 -0.24
C LEU A 5 -33.40 63.17 -0.50
N LYS A 6 -32.15 62.97 -1.00
CA LYS A 6 -31.29 61.75 -1.04
C LYS A 6 -31.66 60.69 -2.09
N TYR A 7 -30.89 60.41 -3.15
CA TYR A 7 -29.44 60.15 -3.24
C TYR A 7 -28.90 59.35 -2.05
N LEU A 8 -28.90 58.03 -2.18
CA LEU A 8 -27.92 57.08 -1.62
C LEU A 8 -28.13 55.77 -2.41
N ILE A 9 -27.35 55.49 -3.45
CA ILE A 9 -26.16 54.62 -3.32
C ILE A 9 -26.31 53.68 -2.12
N VAL A 10 -26.96 52.55 -2.35
CA VAL A 10 -26.57 51.33 -1.66
C VAL A 10 -26.19 50.35 -2.75
N CYS A 11 -24.89 50.37 -3.03
CA CYS A 11 -24.13 49.32 -3.66
C CYS A 11 -24.47 48.02 -2.92
N SER A 12 -25.53 47.33 -3.34
CA SER A 12 -25.81 45.99 -2.85
C SER A 12 -24.77 45.11 -3.49
N LEU A 13 -23.68 44.91 -2.75
CA LEU A 13 -22.69 43.86 -2.98
C LEU A 13 -23.48 42.59 -3.32
N PHE A 14 -23.51 42.25 -4.61
CA PHE A 14 -23.63 40.86 -5.03
C PHE A 14 -22.38 40.18 -4.51
N LEU A 15 -22.46 39.74 -3.25
CA LEU A 15 -21.52 38.81 -2.65
C LEU A 15 -21.72 37.52 -3.45
N LEU A 16 -20.98 37.43 -4.55
CA LEU A 16 -20.80 36.20 -5.30
C LEU A 16 -20.09 35.26 -4.31
N VAL A 17 -20.87 34.48 -3.57
CA VAL A 17 -20.35 33.35 -2.82
C VAL A 17 -19.83 32.38 -3.87
N ILE A 18 -18.55 32.55 -4.22
CA ILE A 18 -17.83 31.57 -5.01
C ILE A 18 -17.79 30.33 -4.12
N PHE A 19 -18.70 29.39 -4.39
CA PHE A 19 -18.54 28.01 -3.96
C PHE A 19 -17.27 27.50 -4.64
N VAL A 20 -16.13 27.66 -3.98
CA VAL A 20 -14.91 26.96 -4.37
C VAL A 20 -15.16 25.51 -3.94
N PRO A 21 -15.35 24.55 -4.86
CA PRO A 21 -15.40 23.16 -4.45
C PRO A 21 -14.06 22.85 -3.79
N ALA A 22 -14.07 22.54 -2.50
CA ALA A 22 -12.91 22.01 -1.82
C ALA A 22 -12.53 20.74 -2.59
N ARG A 23 -11.41 20.80 -3.32
CA ARG A 23 -10.83 19.61 -3.92
C ARG A 23 -10.37 18.74 -2.75
N MET A 24 -11.16 17.73 -2.40
CA MET A 24 -10.71 16.64 -1.56
C MET A 24 -9.61 15.92 -2.35
N SER A 25 -8.36 16.24 -2.05
CA SER A 25 -7.24 15.39 -2.46
C SER A 25 -7.32 14.12 -1.62
N TYR A 26 -7.76 13.03 -2.22
CA TYR A 26 -7.46 11.70 -1.70
C TYR A 26 -5.96 11.49 -1.90
N ALA A 27 -5.20 11.53 -0.81
CA ALA A 27 -3.88 10.91 -0.82
C ALA A 27 -4.11 9.40 -0.91
N ALA A 28 -3.58 8.75 -1.95
CA ALA A 28 -3.47 7.30 -1.94
C ALA A 28 -2.52 6.92 -0.81
N GLU A 29 -2.96 6.10 0.14
CA GLU A 29 -2.09 5.53 1.15
C GLU A 29 -1.19 4.50 0.47
N VAL A 30 0.07 4.85 0.25
CA VAL A 30 1.11 3.88 -0.14
C VAL A 30 1.37 3.01 1.08
N HIS A 31 0.84 1.79 1.08
CA HIS A 31 1.12 0.81 2.11
C HIS A 31 2.48 0.15 1.81
N GLU A 32 3.57 0.66 2.41
CA GLU A 32 4.87 -0.03 2.42
C GLU A 32 4.88 -1.03 3.58
N TYR A 33 4.86 -2.33 3.26
CA TYR A 33 5.00 -3.38 4.28
C TYR A 33 6.47 -3.73 4.43
N SER A 34 7.15 -3.14 5.41
CA SER A 34 8.56 -3.44 5.68
C SER A 34 8.86 -3.78 7.13
N MET A 35 9.88 -4.61 7.34
CA MET A 35 10.31 -5.08 8.66
C MET A 35 11.82 -5.36 8.68
N TRP A 36 12.42 -5.32 9.86
CA TRP A 36 13.76 -5.87 10.10
C TRP A 36 13.65 -7.27 10.65
N LEU A 37 14.26 -8.24 9.98
CA LEU A 37 14.23 -9.66 10.38
C LEU A 37 15.64 -10.21 10.57
N GLN A 38 15.80 -11.12 11.52
CA GLN A 38 16.95 -12.02 11.61
C GLN A 38 16.78 -13.20 10.64
N GLN A 39 17.89 -13.89 10.35
CA GLN A 39 17.83 -15.10 9.54
C GLN A 39 16.90 -16.15 10.18
N GLY A 40 16.00 -16.70 9.37
CA GLY A 40 14.99 -17.68 9.78
C GLY A 40 13.72 -17.06 10.37
N GLU A 41 13.67 -15.73 10.56
CA GLU A 41 12.45 -15.05 10.95
C GLU A 41 11.56 -14.76 9.75
N SER A 42 10.27 -14.56 10.03
CA SER A 42 9.26 -14.26 9.02
C SER A 42 8.27 -13.25 9.54
N PHE A 43 7.59 -12.53 8.65
CA PHE A 43 6.39 -11.79 9.00
C PHE A 43 5.25 -12.12 8.04
N THR A 44 4.04 -11.81 8.47
CA THR A 44 2.81 -12.12 7.74
C THR A 44 1.92 -10.89 7.67
N LEU A 45 1.25 -10.70 6.54
CA LEU A 45 0.19 -9.72 6.38
C LEU A 45 -1.05 -10.38 5.76
N GLU A 46 -2.22 -9.87 6.10
CA GLU A 46 -3.48 -10.21 5.45
C GLU A 46 -3.80 -9.14 4.41
N GLN A 47 -4.10 -9.55 3.18
CA GLN A 47 -4.32 -8.65 2.05
C GLN A 47 -5.34 -9.24 1.08
N TYR A 48 -6.30 -8.42 0.66
CA TYR A 48 -7.14 -8.73 -0.48
C TYR A 48 -6.34 -8.55 -1.76
N LEU A 49 -6.34 -9.55 -2.63
CA LEU A 49 -5.74 -9.49 -3.96
C LEU A 49 -6.78 -9.87 -5.01
N SER A 50 -6.82 -9.11 -6.10
CA SER A 50 -7.58 -9.45 -7.30
C SER A 50 -6.85 -10.53 -8.12
N GLU A 51 -7.57 -11.25 -8.97
CA GLU A 51 -7.01 -12.22 -9.90
C GLU A 51 -5.92 -11.58 -10.76
N ASN A 52 -4.76 -12.24 -10.82
CA ASN A 52 -3.54 -11.80 -11.50
C ASN A 52 -2.81 -10.60 -10.87
N GLU A 53 -3.27 -10.07 -9.73
CA GLU A 53 -2.43 -9.14 -8.97
C GLU A 53 -1.18 -9.86 -8.46
N THR A 54 -0.03 -9.20 -8.62
CA THR A 54 1.26 -9.76 -8.26
C THR A 54 1.87 -8.97 -7.11
N MET A 55 2.38 -9.70 -6.12
CA MET A 55 3.23 -9.13 -5.08
C MET A 55 4.66 -9.58 -5.28
N ALA A 56 5.59 -8.67 -5.04
CA ALA A 56 7.01 -8.95 -5.02
C ALA A 56 7.58 -8.65 -3.64
N ALA A 57 8.57 -9.41 -3.21
CA ALA A 57 9.32 -9.08 -2.01
C ALA A 57 10.73 -8.60 -2.35
N GLY A 58 11.32 -7.82 -1.45
CA GLY A 58 12.70 -7.38 -1.54
C GLY A 58 13.39 -7.37 -0.20
N CYS A 59 14.72 -7.24 -0.23
CA CYS A 59 15.53 -7.12 0.96
C CYS A 59 16.74 -6.20 0.75
N SER A 60 17.29 -5.65 1.84
CA SER A 60 18.47 -4.79 1.83
C SER A 60 19.71 -5.51 1.29
N GLU A 61 20.73 -4.75 0.85
CA GLU A 61 21.91 -5.24 0.10
C GLU A 61 22.62 -6.48 0.67
N ASP A 62 22.57 -6.69 1.99
CA ASP A 62 23.25 -7.80 2.66
C ASP A 62 22.46 -9.12 2.60
N CYS A 63 21.22 -9.15 2.08
CA CYS A 63 20.40 -10.36 2.02
C CYS A 63 20.62 -11.14 0.73
N PHE A 64 20.56 -12.48 0.83
CA PHE A 64 20.83 -13.38 -0.29
C PHE A 64 19.67 -14.33 -0.63
N ASP A 65 18.71 -14.49 0.28
CA ASP A 65 17.59 -15.39 0.07
C ASP A 65 16.37 -14.95 0.89
N ILE A 66 15.25 -14.75 0.22
CA ILE A 66 13.93 -14.54 0.82
C ILE A 66 12.92 -15.43 0.11
N ASP A 67 12.05 -16.05 0.90
CA ASP A 67 10.96 -16.87 0.40
C ASP A 67 9.64 -16.14 0.58
N LEU A 68 8.74 -16.30 -0.37
CA LEU A 68 7.43 -15.66 -0.36
C LEU A 68 6.34 -16.70 -0.56
N PHE A 69 5.38 -16.74 0.36
CA PHE A 69 4.29 -17.69 0.37
C PHE A 69 2.94 -16.98 0.32
N LEU A 70 2.02 -17.52 -0.48
CA LEU A 70 0.64 -17.09 -0.56
C LEU A 70 -0.26 -18.20 -0.03
N TYR A 71 -1.02 -17.92 1.03
CA TYR A 71 -2.01 -18.83 1.56
C TYR A 71 -3.41 -18.24 1.40
N ASP A 72 -4.37 -19.11 1.11
CA ASP A 72 -5.78 -18.76 1.12
C ASP A 72 -6.22 -18.45 2.57
N ALA A 73 -6.77 -17.26 2.84
CA ALA A 73 -7.03 -16.82 4.21
C ALA A 73 -8.12 -17.65 4.90
N MET A 74 -9.06 -18.24 4.16
CA MET A 74 -10.13 -19.06 4.74
C MET A 74 -9.64 -20.47 5.06
N THR A 75 -9.01 -21.13 4.09
CA THR A 75 -8.62 -22.54 4.19
C THR A 75 -7.24 -22.74 4.80
N LYS A 76 -6.43 -21.67 4.88
CA LYS A 76 -5.02 -21.66 5.33
C LYS A 76 -4.12 -22.57 4.50
N LYS A 77 -4.55 -22.97 3.29
CA LYS A 77 -3.75 -23.79 2.38
C LYS A 77 -2.83 -22.93 1.54
N THR A 78 -1.64 -23.42 1.24
CA THR A 78 -0.73 -22.79 0.28
C THR A 78 -1.36 -22.79 -1.10
N VAL A 79 -1.45 -21.60 -1.69
CA VAL A 79 -1.94 -21.34 -3.03
C VAL A 79 -0.77 -21.21 -3.99
N HIS A 80 0.25 -20.45 -3.57
CA HIS A 80 1.46 -20.25 -4.34
C HIS A 80 2.67 -20.05 -3.41
N GLN A 81 3.88 -20.29 -3.93
CA GLN A 81 5.12 -20.00 -3.23
C GLN A 81 6.26 -19.78 -4.23
N ASP A 82 7.16 -18.87 -3.89
CA ASP A 82 8.49 -18.79 -4.49
C ASP A 82 9.52 -19.03 -3.39
N THR A 83 10.32 -20.06 -3.59
CA THR A 83 11.32 -20.57 -2.63
C THR A 83 12.69 -20.76 -3.28
N LYS A 84 12.90 -20.12 -4.43
CA LYS A 84 14.17 -20.16 -5.13
C LYS A 84 15.13 -19.22 -4.42
N THR A 85 16.40 -19.59 -4.33
CA THR A 85 17.47 -18.74 -3.79
C THR A 85 17.64 -17.45 -4.59
N ASN A 86 16.92 -16.41 -4.18
CA ASN A 86 16.88 -15.10 -4.83
C ASN A 86 16.37 -14.02 -3.86
N THR A 87 16.58 -12.76 -4.23
CA THR A 87 16.24 -11.59 -3.38
C THR A 87 15.02 -10.82 -3.90
N ASN A 88 14.32 -11.35 -4.90
CA ASN A 88 13.16 -10.71 -5.52
C ASN A 88 12.08 -11.74 -5.94
N PRO A 89 11.58 -12.57 -5.01
CA PRO A 89 10.56 -13.55 -5.29
C PRO A 89 9.25 -12.85 -5.61
N LYS A 90 8.44 -13.49 -6.46
CA LYS A 90 7.14 -12.98 -6.88
C LYS A 90 6.06 -14.03 -6.69
N ILE A 91 4.85 -13.58 -6.33
CA ILE A 91 3.67 -14.40 -6.23
C ILE A 91 2.49 -13.69 -6.89
N THR A 92 1.68 -14.43 -7.64
CA THR A 92 0.51 -13.90 -8.34
C THR A 92 -0.75 -14.56 -7.79
N ALA A 93 -1.76 -13.77 -7.44
CA ALA A 93 -3.03 -14.28 -6.95
C ALA A 93 -3.81 -14.98 -8.09
N PRO A 94 -4.23 -16.24 -7.92
CA PRO A 94 -4.94 -16.96 -8.99
C PRO A 94 -6.45 -16.67 -9.03
N TYR A 95 -6.97 -15.89 -8.08
CA TYR A 95 -8.37 -15.49 -8.00
C TYR A 95 -8.53 -14.33 -7.00
N ASP A 96 -9.65 -13.61 -7.10
CA ASP A 96 -10.08 -12.59 -6.14
C ASP A 96 -10.34 -13.20 -4.75
N SER A 97 -9.56 -12.81 -3.73
CA SER A 97 -9.79 -13.23 -2.34
C SER A 97 -8.99 -12.45 -1.31
N ASP A 98 -9.31 -12.70 -0.03
CA ASP A 98 -8.41 -12.41 1.07
C ASP A 98 -7.35 -13.51 1.16
N PHE A 99 -6.09 -13.08 1.18
CA PHE A 99 -4.93 -13.95 1.30
C PHE A 99 -4.10 -13.61 2.53
N ILE A 100 -3.30 -14.59 2.92
CA ILE A 100 -2.21 -14.43 3.89
C ILE A 100 -0.91 -14.48 3.09
N VAL A 101 -0.16 -13.39 3.12
CA VAL A 101 1.18 -13.32 2.53
C VAL A 101 2.20 -13.46 3.65
N ASN A 102 3.09 -14.44 3.53
CA ASN A 102 4.17 -14.65 4.48
C ASN A 102 5.52 -14.52 3.77
N LEU A 103 6.39 -13.70 4.33
CA LEU A 103 7.77 -13.54 3.88
C LEU A 103 8.69 -14.13 4.94
N LEU A 104 9.59 -15.02 4.51
CA LEU A 104 10.63 -15.64 5.32
C LEU A 104 12.01 -15.14 4.88
N LEU A 105 12.82 -14.67 5.82
CA LEU A 105 14.21 -14.30 5.57
C LEU A 105 15.11 -15.53 5.68
N SER A 106 15.29 -16.25 4.57
CA SER A 106 16.03 -17.51 4.54
C SER A 106 17.55 -17.34 4.68
N ASN A 107 18.12 -16.25 4.14
CA ASN A 107 19.54 -15.97 4.26
C ASN A 107 19.87 -14.47 4.40
N CYS A 108 20.41 -14.12 5.57
CA CYS A 108 20.95 -12.80 5.88
C CYS A 108 22.17 -12.96 6.82
N PRO A 109 23.41 -12.77 6.34
CA PRO A 109 24.65 -12.87 7.13
C PRO A 109 24.85 -11.68 8.09
N ALA A 110 24.10 -10.59 7.91
CA ALA A 110 24.24 -9.40 8.74
C ALA A 110 23.81 -9.69 10.18
N SER A 111 24.69 -9.46 11.14
CA SER A 111 24.44 -9.75 12.57
C SER A 111 23.31 -8.92 13.19
N LYS A 112 22.85 -7.87 12.51
CA LYS A 112 21.73 -7.02 12.93
C LYS A 112 20.41 -7.39 12.23
N GLY A 113 20.41 -8.41 11.38
CA GLY A 113 19.30 -8.71 10.48
C GLY A 113 19.30 -7.84 9.23
N CYS A 114 18.33 -8.10 8.35
CA CYS A 114 18.14 -7.41 7.09
C CYS A 114 16.77 -6.72 7.07
N LYS A 115 16.69 -5.55 6.42
CA LYS A 115 15.38 -4.96 6.11
C LYS A 115 14.77 -5.76 4.96
N VAL A 116 13.51 -6.15 5.11
CA VAL A 116 12.71 -6.83 4.09
C VAL A 116 11.45 -6.01 3.82
N TRP A 117 10.86 -6.17 2.64
CA TRP A 117 9.59 -5.53 2.29
C TRP A 117 8.78 -6.35 1.29
N ILE A 118 7.49 -6.06 1.21
CA ILE A 118 6.55 -6.59 0.21
C ILE A 118 5.85 -5.40 -0.45
N ASP A 119 5.82 -5.40 -1.78
CA ASP A 119 5.13 -4.41 -2.60
C ASP A 119 4.15 -5.10 -3.55
N LEU A 120 3.02 -4.43 -3.83
CA LEU A 120 2.18 -4.74 -4.99
C LEU A 120 2.90 -4.23 -6.24
N VAL A 121 3.01 -5.06 -7.27
CA VAL A 121 3.65 -4.68 -8.54
C VAL A 121 2.63 -4.73 -9.67
N ASP A 122 2.55 -3.64 -10.42
CA ASP A 122 1.83 -3.59 -11.69
C ASP A 122 2.71 -4.28 -12.74
N GLU A 123 2.20 -5.35 -13.38
CA GLU A 123 2.86 -6.00 -14.53
C GLU A 123 2.54 -5.32 -15.87
#